data_AF-A0A177W9E4-F1
#
_entry.id   AF-A0A177W9E4-F1
#
_cell.length_a   1.000
_cell.length_b   1.000
_cell.length_c   1.000
_cell.angle_alpha   90.00
_cell.angle_beta   90.00
_cell.angle_gamma   90.00
#
_symmetry.space_group_name_H-M   'P 1'
#
loop_
_entity.id
_entity.type
_entity.pdbx_description
1 polymer ?
#
loop_
_entity_poly.entity_id
_entity_poly.type
_entity_poly.pdbx_seq_one_letter_code
_entity_poly.pdbx_strand_id
1 'polypeptide(L)'
;MTITMQVLKKMAIKYKRKYYASTSSITSVLSKLILSITGMRPVNLDRLSIPFIEKSALHTKFSCGPTGIVLKYSDGVYGIDHYKPSEETRNVLMQLGHVLEAMLCEDKKSFKRLLKTDNASTDITLSPSTYSYSLAENFLMRAQLDCQHPDLPNKSFDIKTRATAAIRFNSNDYQSHTGYKIRKLTGVYESFEREYFDMLRSTFLKYSLQVRIGKMDGIFVSYHNTASIYGFQYIPLEQMDEDLFGNSTFADDSFAFSVKLFNRLLDIATARFPKRDLKIIFDEAKEQSIVCVIQPACSLKGSAKRHIAKSNSDMSSASDKSELSEWDASRAVRFQIKTRSIINDINVEGLPFVKHDAGDKWELHYDILDAGVTDKTVSRAEKKLVGRTGSSKASGYFLNEMRINSIYEEELGEKPDFVNGNDTLGKEDEAFTGKDVHHGINGTD
;
A
#
# COMPACT_ATOMS: atom_id res chain seq x y z
N MET A 1 -9.92 -3.07 23.81
CA MET A 1 -10.54 -2.46 22.61
C MET A 1 -10.43 -0.96 22.76
N THR A 2 -9.71 -0.30 21.86
CA THR A 2 -9.45 1.16 21.87
C THR A 2 -10.77 1.94 21.90
N ILE A 3 -10.80 3.11 22.58
CA ILE A 3 -12.00 3.95 22.74
C ILE A 3 -12.69 4.23 21.40
N THR A 4 -11.91 4.46 20.34
CA THR A 4 -12.42 4.74 18.99
C THR A 4 -13.15 3.56 18.35
N MET A 5 -12.78 2.32 18.66
CA MET A 5 -13.47 1.11 18.19
C MET A 5 -14.77 0.85 18.94
N GLN A 6 -14.88 1.31 20.19
CA GLN A 6 -16.12 1.21 20.95
C GLN A 6 -17.22 2.12 20.38
N VAL A 7 -16.86 3.34 19.96
CA VAL A 7 -17.79 4.25 19.25
C VAL A 7 -18.29 3.61 17.96
N LEU A 8 -17.38 3.05 17.17
CA LEU A 8 -17.72 2.40 15.90
C LEU A 8 -18.65 1.20 16.11
N LYS A 9 -18.40 0.38 17.13
CA LYS A 9 -19.30 -0.72 17.53
C LYS A 9 -20.69 -0.23 17.92
N LYS A 10 -20.78 0.81 18.77
CA LYS A 10 -22.08 1.39 19.18
C LYS A 10 -22.88 1.86 17.97
N MET A 11 -22.20 2.51 17.01
CA MET A 11 -22.82 2.94 15.76
C MET A 11 -23.28 1.73 14.92
N ALA A 12 -22.49 0.66 14.84
CA ALA A 12 -22.87 -0.53 14.09
C ALA A 12 -24.16 -1.15 14.65
N ILE A 13 -24.27 -1.26 15.98
CA ILE A 13 -25.48 -1.72 16.67
C ILE A 13 -26.66 -0.78 16.38
N LYS A 14 -26.47 0.54 16.54
CA LYS A 14 -27.50 1.56 16.28
C LYS A 14 -28.06 1.47 14.86
N TYR A 15 -27.19 1.32 13.86
CA TYR A 15 -27.57 1.24 12.44
C TYR A 15 -27.82 -0.19 11.95
N LYS A 16 -27.89 -1.17 12.85
CA LYS A 16 -28.18 -2.59 12.56
C LYS A 16 -27.23 -3.19 11.51
N ARG A 17 -25.94 -2.86 11.59
CA ARG A 17 -24.89 -3.39 10.71
C ARG A 17 -24.12 -4.49 11.42
N LYS A 18 -24.00 -5.63 10.76
CA LYS A 18 -23.36 -6.84 11.30
C LYS A 18 -21.84 -6.71 11.37
N TYR A 19 -21.25 -5.97 10.44
CA TYR A 19 -19.80 -5.79 10.34
C TYR A 19 -19.43 -4.32 10.52
N TYR A 20 -18.31 -4.05 11.17
CA TYR A 20 -17.75 -2.70 11.22
C TYR A 20 -16.23 -2.70 11.13
N ALA A 21 -15.67 -1.66 10.49
CA ALA A 21 -14.23 -1.57 10.26
C ALA A 21 -13.76 -0.14 10.02
N SER A 22 -12.49 0.15 10.30
CA SER A 22 -11.80 1.29 9.70
C SER A 22 -11.42 1.01 8.26
N THR A 23 -11.30 2.05 7.43
CA THR A 23 -10.82 1.95 6.04
C THR A 23 -9.52 1.16 5.96
N SER A 24 -8.55 1.50 6.82
CA SER A 24 -7.26 0.81 6.90
C SER A 24 -7.43 -0.71 6.97
N SER A 25 -8.36 -1.22 7.77
CA SER A 25 -8.59 -2.65 8.07
C SER A 25 -9.18 -3.45 6.90
N ILE A 26 -9.90 -2.80 5.97
CA ILE A 26 -10.62 -3.50 4.90
C ILE A 26 -10.10 -3.21 3.50
N THR A 27 -9.43 -2.07 3.28
CA THR A 27 -9.00 -1.68 1.93
C THR A 27 -8.04 -2.70 1.31
N SER A 28 -7.20 -3.36 2.12
CA SER A 28 -6.33 -4.44 1.62
C SER A 28 -7.09 -5.65 1.08
N VAL A 29 -8.22 -6.00 1.68
CA VAL A 29 -9.09 -7.10 1.22
C VAL A 29 -9.88 -6.64 0.00
N LEU A 30 -10.46 -5.45 0.05
CA LEU A 30 -11.23 -4.89 -1.07
C LEU A 30 -10.35 -4.75 -2.32
N SER A 31 -9.11 -4.27 -2.21
CA SER A 31 -8.18 -4.24 -3.34
C SER A 31 -8.00 -5.61 -3.98
N LYS A 32 -7.88 -6.69 -3.19
CA LYS A 32 -7.74 -8.05 -3.75
C LYS A 32 -8.98 -8.53 -4.45
N LEU A 33 -10.16 -8.23 -3.90
CA LEU A 33 -11.44 -8.60 -4.52
C LEU A 33 -11.63 -7.83 -5.82
N ILE A 34 -11.31 -6.54 -5.85
CA ILE A 34 -11.31 -5.74 -7.08
C ILE A 34 -10.37 -6.36 -8.11
N LEU A 35 -9.13 -6.65 -7.75
CA LEU A 35 -8.17 -7.28 -8.65
C LEU A 35 -8.68 -8.63 -9.19
N SER A 36 -9.40 -9.43 -8.39
CA SER A 36 -10.03 -10.66 -8.89
C SER A 36 -11.19 -10.35 -9.86
N ILE A 37 -12.09 -9.44 -9.48
CA ILE A 37 -13.28 -9.06 -10.26
C ILE A 37 -12.89 -8.46 -11.61
N THR A 38 -11.81 -7.68 -11.65
CA THR A 38 -11.30 -7.04 -12.85
C THR A 38 -10.33 -7.93 -13.64
N GLY A 39 -9.97 -9.11 -13.14
CA GLY A 39 -9.02 -10.00 -13.83
C GLY A 39 -7.59 -9.47 -13.85
N MET A 40 -7.16 -8.79 -12.78
CA MET A 40 -5.81 -8.28 -12.57
C MET A 40 -5.38 -7.25 -13.63
N ARG A 41 -6.33 -6.47 -14.15
CA ARG A 41 -6.07 -5.46 -15.20
C ARG A 41 -4.89 -4.54 -14.84
N PRO A 42 -4.07 -4.17 -15.84
CA PRO A 42 -2.99 -3.21 -15.66
C PRO A 42 -3.55 -1.83 -15.33
N VAL A 43 -2.69 -0.99 -14.74
CA VAL A 43 -2.97 0.44 -14.58
C VAL A 43 -2.81 1.18 -15.92
N ASN A 44 -3.43 2.35 -16.05
CA ASN A 44 -3.20 3.24 -17.18
C ASN A 44 -1.89 4.03 -16.97
N LEU A 45 -0.99 3.99 -17.96
CA LEU A 45 0.29 4.71 -17.93
C LEU A 45 0.32 5.94 -18.86
N ASP A 46 -0.79 6.30 -19.51
CA ASP A 46 -0.86 7.36 -20.54
C ASP A 46 -0.43 8.74 -20.04
N ARG A 47 -0.51 9.00 -18.73
CA ARG A 47 -0.02 10.25 -18.12
C ARG A 47 1.48 10.32 -17.92
N LEU A 48 2.19 9.22 -18.14
CA LEU A 48 3.63 9.13 -17.95
C LEU A 48 4.34 9.26 -19.30
N SER A 49 5.58 9.72 -19.24
CA SER A 49 6.47 9.80 -20.37
C SER A 49 6.75 8.42 -20.97
N ILE A 50 7.05 8.42 -22.27
CA ILE A 50 7.29 7.22 -23.10
C ILE A 50 8.17 6.16 -22.40
N PRO A 51 9.27 6.50 -21.69
CA PRO A 51 10.09 5.50 -21.01
C PRO A 51 9.37 4.65 -19.95
N PHE A 52 8.21 5.07 -19.46
CA PHE A 52 7.37 4.29 -18.54
C PHE A 52 6.35 3.42 -19.25
N ILE A 53 5.90 3.80 -20.45
CA ILE A 53 4.96 3.01 -21.26
C ILE A 53 5.58 1.65 -21.62
N GLU A 54 6.89 1.61 -21.82
CA GLU A 54 7.64 0.37 -22.05
C GLU A 54 7.83 -0.48 -20.78
N LYS A 55 7.53 0.06 -19.60
CA LYS A 55 7.60 -0.68 -18.34
C LYS A 55 6.29 -1.40 -18.07
N SER A 56 6.36 -2.43 -17.24
CA SER A 56 5.17 -3.20 -16.85
C SER A 56 4.13 -2.31 -16.16
N ALA A 57 2.92 -2.27 -16.71
CA ALA A 57 1.74 -1.65 -16.12
C ALA A 57 1.04 -2.53 -15.07
N LEU A 58 1.61 -3.70 -14.74
CA LEU A 58 1.01 -4.61 -13.76
C LEU A 58 1.21 -4.09 -12.35
N HIS A 59 0.20 -4.33 -11.51
CA HIS A 59 0.29 -4.13 -10.07
C HIS A 59 1.51 -4.85 -9.47
N THR A 60 2.15 -4.20 -8.50
CA THR A 60 3.35 -4.75 -7.86
C THR A 60 3.04 -6.04 -7.08
N LYS A 61 4.05 -6.92 -6.93
CA LYS A 61 3.94 -8.09 -6.02
C LYS A 61 3.54 -7.67 -4.60
N PHE A 62 4.00 -6.49 -4.16
CA PHE A 62 3.63 -5.93 -2.87
C PHE A 62 2.12 -5.70 -2.75
N SER A 63 1.47 -5.09 -3.74
CA SER A 63 0.02 -4.85 -3.72
C SER A 63 -0.81 -6.12 -3.87
N CYS A 64 -0.33 -7.09 -4.67
CA CYS A 64 -1.03 -8.35 -4.91
C CYS A 64 -0.87 -9.39 -3.77
N GLY A 65 0.22 -9.29 -3.00
CA GLY A 65 0.61 -10.20 -1.92
C GLY A 65 -0.48 -10.45 -0.87
N PRO A 66 -0.48 -11.59 -0.16
CA PRO A 66 -1.53 -12.05 0.75
C PRO A 66 -1.85 -11.04 1.86
N THR A 67 -3.09 -11.05 2.37
CA THR A 67 -3.53 -10.18 3.48
C THR A 67 -4.35 -10.97 4.49
N GLY A 68 -4.16 -10.67 5.77
CA GLY A 68 -4.92 -11.28 6.86
C GLY A 68 -5.81 -10.26 7.55
N ILE A 69 -6.99 -10.69 7.98
CA ILE A 69 -7.90 -9.95 8.85
C ILE A 69 -8.36 -10.82 10.02
N VAL A 70 -8.78 -10.16 11.09
CA VAL A 70 -9.47 -10.78 12.21
C VAL A 70 -10.86 -10.18 12.36
N LEU A 71 -11.87 -11.04 12.42
CA LEU A 71 -13.22 -10.70 12.84
C LEU A 71 -13.31 -10.92 14.35
N LYS A 72 -13.64 -9.87 15.09
CA LYS A 72 -13.83 -9.87 16.53
C LYS A 72 -15.32 -9.76 16.84
N TYR A 73 -15.93 -10.86 17.27
CA TYR A 73 -17.34 -10.90 17.68
C TYR A 73 -17.56 -10.15 19.00
N SER A 74 -18.62 -9.36 19.11
CA SER A 74 -19.07 -8.76 20.37
C SER A 74 -20.48 -8.19 20.20
N ASP A 75 -21.40 -8.51 21.11
CA ASP A 75 -22.79 -7.98 21.14
C ASP A 75 -23.53 -8.10 19.80
N GLY A 76 -23.46 -9.29 19.18
CA GLY A 76 -24.16 -9.57 17.93
C GLY A 76 -23.52 -9.00 16.67
N VAL A 77 -22.45 -8.20 16.80
CA VAL A 77 -21.72 -7.60 15.68
C VAL A 77 -20.26 -8.06 15.63
N TYR A 78 -19.61 -7.88 14.48
CA TYR A 78 -18.23 -8.28 14.22
C TYR A 78 -17.38 -7.07 13.82
N GLY A 79 -16.37 -6.77 14.62
CA GLY A 79 -15.35 -5.78 14.27
C GLY A 79 -14.26 -6.41 13.40
N ILE A 80 -13.80 -5.71 12.37
CA ILE A 80 -12.75 -6.20 11.47
C ILE A 80 -11.47 -5.40 11.73
N ASP A 81 -10.37 -6.12 11.94
CA ASP A 81 -9.04 -5.54 12.09
C ASP A 81 -8.00 -6.33 11.27
N HIS A 82 -6.81 -5.77 11.06
CA HIS A 82 -5.72 -6.49 10.41
C HIS A 82 -5.22 -7.64 11.26
N TYR A 83 -4.94 -8.77 10.61
CA TYR A 83 -4.16 -9.83 11.22
C TYR A 83 -2.68 -9.64 10.87
N LYS A 84 -1.86 -9.48 11.90
CA LYS A 84 -0.40 -9.44 11.78
C LYS A 84 0.18 -10.69 12.47
N PRO A 85 0.83 -11.61 11.73
CA PRO A 85 1.31 -12.88 12.27
C PRO A 85 2.54 -12.74 13.19
N SER A 86 3.26 -11.62 13.11
CA SER A 86 4.39 -11.30 13.98
C SER A 86 4.35 -9.82 14.38
N GLU A 87 5.02 -9.47 15.48
CA GLU A 87 5.36 -8.06 15.71
C GLU A 87 6.23 -7.59 14.53
N GLU A 88 5.71 -6.65 13.74
CA GLU A 88 6.50 -6.02 12.69
C GLU A 88 7.68 -5.31 13.36
N THR A 89 8.90 -5.63 12.95
CA THR A 89 10.05 -4.77 13.20
C THR A 89 9.65 -3.36 12.80
N ARG A 90 9.65 -2.42 13.75
CA ARG A 90 9.18 -1.05 13.55
C ARG A 90 9.83 -0.47 12.29
N ASN A 91 9.07 -0.38 11.21
CA ASN A 91 9.53 0.26 9.99
C ASN A 91 9.53 1.76 10.23
N VAL A 92 10.69 2.39 10.08
CA VAL A 92 10.85 3.85 10.20
C VAL A 92 9.81 4.61 9.38
N LEU A 93 9.42 4.09 8.21
CA LEU A 93 8.45 4.71 7.33
C LEU A 93 7.04 4.77 7.92
N MET A 94 6.65 3.78 8.73
CA MET A 94 5.35 3.80 9.39
C MET A 94 5.30 4.88 10.47
N GLN A 95 6.38 5.02 11.25
CA GLN A 95 6.47 6.06 12.28
C GLN A 95 6.56 7.45 11.64
N LEU A 96 7.40 7.58 10.61
CA LEU A 96 7.60 8.83 9.90
C LEU A 96 6.33 9.29 9.20
N GLY A 97 5.49 8.38 8.70
CA GLY A 97 4.18 8.73 8.15
C GLY A 97 3.32 9.49 9.16
N HIS A 98 3.17 8.99 10.39
CA HIS A 98 2.39 9.68 11.43
C HIS A 98 3.02 11.02 11.84
N VAL A 99 4.36 11.09 11.91
CA VAL A 99 5.05 12.33 12.27
C VAL A 99 4.89 13.38 11.19
N LEU A 100 5.02 12.99 9.92
CA LEU A 100 4.86 13.91 8.79
C LEU A 100 3.40 14.32 8.59
N GLU A 101 2.43 13.43 8.84
CA GLU A 101 1.01 13.79 8.90
C GLU A 101 0.78 14.89 9.94
N ALA A 102 1.24 14.68 11.19
CA ALA A 102 1.15 15.70 12.23
C ALA A 102 1.89 16.99 11.85
N MET A 103 3.05 16.90 11.19
CA MET A 103 3.82 18.06 10.75
C MET A 103 3.06 18.90 9.70
N LEU A 104 2.27 18.25 8.85
CA LEU A 104 1.53 18.89 7.76
C LEU A 104 0.13 19.37 8.19
N CYS A 105 -0.46 18.77 9.23
CA CYS A 105 -1.81 19.08 9.70
C CYS A 105 -1.85 20.00 10.93
N GLU A 106 -0.87 19.92 11.82
CA GLU A 106 -0.88 20.67 13.08
C GLU A 106 -0.16 22.02 12.96
N ASP A 107 -0.54 22.98 13.81
CA ASP A 107 0.20 24.22 13.90
C ASP A 107 1.62 23.99 14.48
N LYS A 108 2.54 24.91 14.16
CA LYS A 108 3.96 24.79 14.56
C LYS A 108 4.16 24.58 16.06
N LYS A 109 3.33 25.18 16.92
CA LYS A 109 3.43 25.06 18.37
C LYS A 109 2.96 23.68 18.82
N SER A 110 1.85 23.20 18.29
CA SER A 110 1.30 21.86 18.59
C SER A 110 2.23 20.76 18.08
N PHE A 111 2.76 20.88 16.86
CA PHE A 111 3.72 19.92 16.32
C PHE A 111 5.02 19.85 17.13
N LYS A 112 5.60 21.00 17.52
CA LYS A 112 6.83 21.03 18.34
C LYS A 112 6.71 20.26 19.65
N ARG A 113 5.53 20.28 20.28
CA ARG A 113 5.25 19.54 21.51
C ARG A 113 5.23 18.01 21.33
N LEU A 114 5.09 17.54 20.09
CA LEU A 114 5.17 16.11 19.76
C LEU A 114 6.62 15.62 19.61
N LEU A 115 7.59 16.55 19.52
CA LEU A 115 9.00 16.20 19.41
C LEU A 115 9.56 15.90 20.81
N LYS A 116 10.28 14.78 20.93
CA LYS A 116 10.87 14.27 22.19
C LYS A 116 11.83 15.25 22.90
N THR A 117 12.25 16.31 22.24
CA THR A 117 13.16 17.34 22.78
C THR A 117 12.48 18.31 23.76
N ASP A 118 11.15 18.32 23.84
CA ASP A 118 10.41 19.20 24.75
C ASP A 118 10.04 18.45 26.05
N ASN A 119 10.92 18.48 27.04
CA ASN A 119 10.74 17.83 28.36
C ASN A 119 9.63 18.46 29.24
N ALA A 120 8.86 19.41 28.71
CA ALA A 120 8.03 20.31 29.50
C ALA A 120 6.50 20.09 29.42
N SER A 121 5.99 19.17 28.60
CA SER A 121 4.53 19.02 28.42
C SER A 121 4.03 17.60 28.67
N THR A 122 3.52 17.36 29.89
CA THR A 122 2.77 16.15 30.27
C THR A 122 1.29 16.19 29.84
N ASP A 123 0.76 17.36 29.45
CA ASP A 123 -0.61 17.53 28.94
C ASP A 123 -0.60 17.69 27.41
N ILE A 124 -0.40 16.58 26.71
CA ILE A 124 -0.60 16.55 25.25
C ILE A 124 -2.02 16.08 24.98
N THR A 125 -2.97 17.02 24.91
CA THR A 125 -4.27 16.75 24.29
C THR A 125 -4.13 17.04 22.80
N LEU A 126 -3.77 16.02 22.00
CA LEU A 126 -3.90 16.08 20.55
C LEU A 126 -5.36 16.41 20.19
N SER A 127 -5.55 17.19 19.13
CA SER A 127 -6.87 17.42 18.56
C SER A 127 -7.56 16.07 18.34
N PRO A 128 -8.81 15.90 18.79
CA PRO A 128 -9.52 14.65 18.57
C PRO A 128 -9.65 14.40 17.07
N SER A 129 -9.26 13.20 16.63
CA SER A 129 -9.35 12.83 15.22
C SER A 129 -10.79 12.95 14.72
N THR A 130 -10.95 13.52 13.53
CA THR A 130 -12.25 13.63 12.86
C THR A 130 -12.50 12.38 12.02
N TYR A 131 -13.75 11.91 11.97
CA TYR A 131 -14.11 10.69 11.25
C TYR A 131 -15.33 10.88 10.36
N SER A 132 -15.27 10.27 9.18
CA SER A 132 -16.41 10.04 8.30
C SER A 132 -16.91 8.60 8.46
N TYR A 133 -18.23 8.41 8.39
CA TYR A 133 -18.87 7.10 8.55
C TYR A 133 -19.73 6.78 7.33
N SER A 134 -19.51 5.60 6.77
CA SER A 134 -20.19 5.14 5.55
C SER A 134 -20.88 3.81 5.79
N LEU A 135 -22.08 3.66 5.22
CA LEU A 135 -22.87 2.43 5.28
C LEU A 135 -22.91 1.79 3.89
N ALA A 136 -22.65 0.49 3.81
CA ALA A 136 -22.81 -0.30 2.59
C ALA A 136 -23.09 -1.76 2.96
N GLU A 137 -24.10 -2.39 2.37
CA GLU A 137 -24.52 -3.76 2.75
C GLU A 137 -24.69 -3.89 4.28
N ASN A 138 -24.12 -4.93 4.91
CA ASN A 138 -24.08 -5.06 6.36
C ASN A 138 -22.86 -4.41 7.02
N PHE A 139 -22.13 -3.53 6.32
CA PHE A 139 -20.98 -2.81 6.85
C PHE A 139 -21.33 -1.42 7.38
N LEU A 140 -20.71 -1.07 8.50
CA LEU A 140 -20.41 0.29 8.90
C LEU A 140 -18.90 0.52 8.80
N MET A 141 -18.49 1.42 7.92
CA MET A 141 -17.09 1.75 7.67
C MET A 141 -16.77 3.12 8.24
N ARG A 142 -15.52 3.30 8.68
CA ARG A 142 -15.02 4.59 9.20
C ARG A 142 -13.73 4.99 8.50
N ALA A 143 -13.68 6.20 7.99
CA ALA A 143 -12.45 6.85 7.54
C ALA A 143 -12.06 7.95 8.53
N GLN A 144 -10.77 8.05 8.83
CA GLN A 144 -10.22 9.25 9.49
C GLN A 144 -10.09 10.34 8.44
N LEU A 145 -10.43 11.58 8.79
CA LEU A 145 -10.25 12.75 7.93
C LEU A 145 -9.03 13.53 8.43
N ASP A 146 -8.09 13.80 7.53
CA ASP A 146 -6.84 14.50 7.86
C ASP A 146 -6.99 16.01 7.68
N CYS A 147 -7.47 16.43 6.49
CA CYS A 147 -7.54 17.83 6.11
C CYS A 147 -8.88 18.24 5.51
N GLN A 148 -9.13 19.55 5.51
CA GLN A 148 -10.25 20.16 4.81
C GLN A 148 -9.85 21.45 4.08
N HIS A 149 -10.50 21.71 2.94
CA HIS A 149 -10.34 22.93 2.16
C HIS A 149 -11.70 23.35 1.57
N PRO A 150 -12.13 24.62 1.72
CA PRO A 150 -13.47 25.07 1.32
C PRO A 150 -13.74 24.98 -0.19
N ASP A 151 -12.69 25.11 -1.01
CA ASP A 151 -12.81 25.14 -2.47
C ASP A 151 -12.91 23.74 -3.11
N LEU A 152 -12.73 22.66 -2.33
CA LEU A 152 -12.86 21.30 -2.83
C LEU A 152 -14.34 20.85 -2.79
N PRO A 153 -14.85 20.16 -3.83
CA PRO A 153 -16.22 19.64 -3.86
C PRO A 153 -16.63 18.88 -2.60
N ASN A 154 -15.81 17.93 -2.15
CA ASN A 154 -16.08 17.15 -0.94
C ASN A 154 -15.46 17.74 0.34
N LYS A 155 -14.89 18.94 0.24
CA LYS A 155 -14.25 19.76 1.30
C LYS A 155 -13.14 19.10 2.10
N SER A 156 -12.92 17.80 1.98
CA SER A 156 -11.96 17.03 2.76
C SER A 156 -11.03 16.24 1.86
N PHE A 157 -9.79 16.05 2.30
CA PHE A 157 -8.80 15.26 1.59
C PHE A 157 -7.85 14.58 2.58
N ASP A 158 -7.20 13.53 2.10
CA ASP A 158 -6.33 12.66 2.88
C ASP A 158 -4.86 13.10 2.70
N ILE A 159 -4.04 13.07 3.75
CA ILE A 159 -2.60 13.30 3.59
C ILE A 159 -1.88 11.97 3.41
N LYS A 160 -0.95 11.93 2.47
CA LYS A 160 -0.06 10.79 2.28
C LYS A 160 1.38 11.24 2.14
N THR A 161 2.30 10.44 2.65
CA THR A 161 3.73 10.70 2.55
C THR A 161 4.37 9.62 1.71
N ARG A 162 5.16 10.03 0.72
CA ARG A 162 5.85 9.14 -0.19
C ARG A 162 7.35 9.27 -0.01
N ALA A 163 7.95 8.27 0.63
CA ALA A 163 9.39 8.13 0.66
C ALA A 163 9.92 7.82 -0.75
N THR A 164 11.08 8.35 -1.11
CA THR A 164 11.74 8.06 -2.39
C THR A 164 11.99 6.56 -2.57
N ALA A 165 12.09 6.11 -3.82
CA ALA A 165 12.34 4.71 -4.18
C ALA A 165 13.56 4.13 -3.45
N ALA A 166 14.66 4.89 -3.36
CA ALA A 166 15.88 4.48 -2.66
C ALA A 166 15.63 4.14 -1.19
N ILE A 167 14.81 4.94 -0.49
CA ILE A 167 14.41 4.69 0.89
C ILE A 167 13.46 3.50 0.99
N ARG A 168 12.45 3.42 0.12
CA ARG A 168 11.43 2.36 0.16
C ARG A 168 12.02 0.98 -0.04
N PHE A 169 12.98 0.84 -0.95
CA PHE A 169 13.66 -0.43 -1.20
C PHE A 169 14.72 -0.78 -0.14
N ASN A 170 15.16 0.19 0.65
CA ASN A 170 16.19 0.02 1.68
C ASN A 170 15.72 0.53 3.06
N SER A 171 14.46 0.26 3.44
CA SER A 171 13.88 0.84 4.66
C SER A 171 14.63 0.48 5.96
N ASN A 172 15.37 -0.63 5.99
CA ASN A 172 16.21 -1.02 7.13
C ASN A 172 17.54 -0.25 7.21
N ASP A 173 18.01 0.30 6.09
CA ASP A 173 19.25 1.09 5.96
C ASP A 173 18.94 2.43 5.26
N TYR A 174 17.83 3.06 5.68
CA TYR A 174 17.32 4.24 5.00
C TYR A 174 18.28 5.44 5.08
N GLN A 175 19.06 5.53 6.17
CA GLN A 175 19.98 6.65 6.43
C GLN A 175 21.05 6.75 5.33
N SER A 176 21.60 5.61 4.90
CA SER A 176 22.59 5.52 3.83
C SER A 176 22.03 5.87 2.44
N HIS A 177 20.70 5.94 2.31
CA HIS A 177 20.00 6.16 1.05
C HIS A 177 19.33 7.55 0.95
N THR A 178 19.60 8.42 1.92
CA THR A 178 19.13 9.82 1.91
C THR A 178 19.78 10.67 0.80
N GLY A 179 20.86 10.21 0.17
CA GLY A 179 21.51 10.90 -0.95
C GLY A 179 20.65 11.03 -2.21
N TYR A 180 19.67 10.14 -2.40
CA TYR A 180 18.73 10.20 -3.54
C TYR A 180 17.76 11.37 -3.37
N LYS A 181 17.75 12.30 -4.33
CA LYS A 181 16.92 13.51 -4.30
C LYS A 181 15.95 13.52 -5.48
N ILE A 182 14.77 14.11 -5.29
CA ILE A 182 13.90 14.40 -6.44
C ILE A 182 14.34 15.76 -6.99
N ARG A 183 14.85 15.77 -8.21
CA ARG A 183 15.41 16.95 -8.90
C ARG A 183 14.58 17.37 -10.10
N LYS A 184 13.76 16.48 -10.65
CA LYS A 184 13.02 16.68 -11.90
C LYS A 184 11.53 16.40 -11.70
N LEU A 185 10.69 17.01 -12.54
CA LEU A 185 9.27 16.63 -12.61
C LEU A 185 9.11 15.29 -13.32
N THR A 186 9.77 15.14 -14.46
CA THR A 186 9.72 13.96 -15.34
C THR A 186 11.06 13.20 -15.37
N GLY A 187 11.02 11.94 -15.78
CA GLY A 187 12.18 11.06 -15.93
C GLY A 187 12.04 9.75 -15.16
N VAL A 188 12.87 8.77 -15.48
CA VAL A 188 12.84 7.43 -14.85
C VAL A 188 13.57 7.35 -13.49
N TYR A 189 14.32 8.39 -13.15
CA TYR A 189 15.10 8.54 -11.92
C TYR A 189 15.02 9.96 -11.40
N GLU A 190 15.19 10.12 -10.08
CA GLU A 190 15.24 11.40 -9.36
C GLU A 190 14.09 12.35 -9.74
N SER A 191 12.90 11.80 -9.98
CA SER A 191 11.75 12.53 -10.50
C SER A 191 10.45 12.25 -9.75
N PHE A 192 9.52 13.21 -9.78
CA PHE A 192 8.16 12.99 -9.29
C PHE A 192 7.44 11.91 -10.10
N GLU A 193 7.61 11.91 -11.43
CA GLU A 193 7.04 10.93 -12.33
C GLU A 193 7.43 9.50 -11.97
N ARG A 194 8.68 9.26 -11.54
CA ARG A 194 9.12 7.95 -11.07
C ARG A 194 8.41 7.52 -9.79
N GLU A 195 8.28 8.42 -8.83
CA GLU A 195 7.60 8.12 -7.58
C GLU A 195 6.09 7.90 -7.79
N TYR A 196 5.49 8.65 -8.72
CA TYR A 196 4.12 8.47 -9.17
C TYR A 196 3.90 7.12 -9.83
N PHE A 197 4.74 6.73 -10.79
CA PHE A 197 4.69 5.41 -11.46
C PHE A 197 4.70 4.26 -10.44
N ASP A 198 5.63 4.30 -9.49
CA ASP A 198 5.73 3.29 -8.45
C ASP A 198 4.49 3.31 -7.54
N MET A 199 3.96 4.49 -7.21
CA MET A 199 2.77 4.67 -6.36
C MET A 199 1.51 4.11 -7.04
N LEU A 200 1.34 4.42 -8.32
CA LEU A 200 0.25 3.99 -9.17
C LEU A 200 0.08 2.47 -9.16
N ARG A 201 1.19 1.75 -9.37
CA ARG A 201 1.20 0.28 -9.41
C ARG A 201 1.11 -0.39 -8.04
N SER A 202 1.25 0.36 -6.94
CA SER A 202 1.37 -0.20 -5.58
C SER A 202 0.24 0.22 -4.65
N THR A 203 0.22 1.47 -4.18
CA THR A 203 -0.66 1.90 -3.10
C THR A 203 -1.88 2.67 -3.60
N PHE A 204 -1.92 3.11 -4.86
CA PHE A 204 -3.00 3.95 -5.36
C PHE A 204 -4.38 3.32 -5.21
N LEU A 205 -4.51 2.02 -5.53
CA LEU A 205 -5.78 1.30 -5.34
C LEU A 205 -6.24 1.30 -3.88
N LYS A 206 -5.33 1.35 -2.90
CA LYS A 206 -5.72 1.49 -1.49
C LYS A 206 -6.15 2.93 -1.16
N TYR A 207 -5.48 3.91 -1.74
CA TYR A 207 -5.80 5.33 -1.54
C TYR A 207 -7.15 5.68 -2.15
N SER A 208 -7.44 5.25 -3.39
CA SER A 208 -8.75 5.48 -4.01
C SER A 208 -9.89 4.88 -3.18
N LEU A 209 -9.69 3.70 -2.60
CA LEU A 209 -10.66 3.08 -1.68
C LEU A 209 -10.82 3.85 -0.37
N GLN A 210 -9.73 4.37 0.23
CA GLN A 210 -9.80 5.18 1.45
C GLN A 210 -10.58 6.47 1.21
N VAL A 211 -10.25 7.18 0.12
CA VAL A 211 -10.90 8.43 -0.30
C VAL A 211 -12.38 8.19 -0.60
N ARG A 212 -12.70 7.15 -1.37
CA ARG A 212 -14.09 6.78 -1.71
C ARG A 212 -14.92 6.44 -0.47
N ILE A 213 -14.40 5.60 0.44
CA ILE A 213 -15.11 5.25 1.68
C ILE A 213 -15.27 6.48 2.58
N GLY A 214 -14.26 7.35 2.63
CA GLY A 214 -14.26 8.57 3.44
C GLY A 214 -15.12 9.70 2.88
N LYS A 215 -15.56 9.61 1.62
CA LYS A 215 -16.13 10.73 0.85
C LYS A 215 -15.21 11.94 0.84
N MET A 216 -13.92 11.68 0.63
CA MET A 216 -12.90 12.70 0.43
C MET A 216 -12.80 13.04 -1.05
N ASP A 217 -12.25 14.20 -1.35
CA ASP A 217 -12.05 14.72 -2.71
C ASP A 217 -10.83 14.11 -3.40
N GLY A 218 -9.79 13.80 -2.64
CA GLY A 218 -8.55 13.28 -3.17
C GLY A 218 -7.51 13.05 -2.08
N ILE A 219 -6.27 12.89 -2.51
CA ILE A 219 -5.10 12.80 -1.64
C ILE A 219 -4.11 13.93 -1.91
N PHE A 220 -3.43 14.38 -0.86
CA PHE A 220 -2.30 15.28 -0.95
C PHE A 220 -1.02 14.53 -0.57
N VAL A 221 -0.14 14.30 -1.56
CA VAL A 221 1.07 13.49 -1.41
C VAL A 221 2.28 14.37 -1.17
N SER A 222 2.97 14.18 -0.05
CA SER A 222 4.26 14.81 0.27
C SER A 222 5.41 13.86 -0.06
N TYR A 223 6.29 14.26 -0.98
CA TYR A 223 7.44 13.45 -1.40
C TYR A 223 8.69 13.79 -0.59
N HIS A 224 9.37 12.78 -0.03
CA HIS A 224 10.51 12.99 0.86
C HIS A 224 11.54 11.86 0.78
N ASN A 225 12.79 12.12 1.20
CA ASN A 225 13.80 11.07 1.42
C ASN A 225 14.09 10.82 2.90
N THR A 226 13.17 11.22 3.79
CA THR A 226 13.30 11.25 5.27
C THR A 226 14.15 12.38 5.84
N ALA A 227 15.08 12.96 5.07
CA ALA A 227 15.87 14.12 5.48
C ALA A 227 15.25 15.45 5.00
N SER A 228 14.57 15.45 3.86
CA SER A 228 13.97 16.63 3.24
C SER A 228 12.69 16.27 2.49
N ILE A 229 11.76 17.24 2.42
CA ILE A 229 10.60 17.20 1.52
C ILE A 229 11.00 17.89 0.22
N TYR A 230 10.66 17.27 -0.92
CA TYR A 230 10.98 17.77 -2.26
C TYR A 230 9.80 18.45 -2.96
N GLY A 231 8.59 18.16 -2.51
CA GLY A 231 7.39 18.82 -3.01
C GLY A 231 6.15 18.02 -2.72
N PHE A 232 5.04 18.55 -3.25
CA PHE A 232 3.71 18.07 -2.97
C PHE A 232 2.93 17.88 -4.26
N GLN A 233 1.98 16.95 -4.24
CA GLN A 233 1.07 16.72 -5.34
C GLN A 233 -0.33 16.45 -4.80
N TYR A 234 -1.29 17.25 -5.24
CA TYR A 234 -2.70 16.93 -5.06
C TYR A 234 -3.14 15.99 -6.19
N ILE A 235 -3.86 14.93 -5.83
CA ILE A 235 -4.37 13.94 -6.77
C ILE A 235 -5.86 13.73 -6.45
N PRO A 236 -6.78 14.21 -7.30
CA PRO A 236 -8.21 14.03 -7.08
C PRO A 236 -8.62 12.56 -7.28
N LEU A 237 -9.77 12.18 -6.70
CA LEU A 237 -10.30 10.82 -6.83
C LEU A 237 -10.52 10.43 -8.29
N GLU A 238 -11.02 11.35 -9.10
CA GLU A 238 -11.31 11.14 -10.52
C GLU A 238 -10.03 10.77 -11.29
N GLN A 239 -8.90 11.42 -10.98
CA GLN A 239 -7.62 11.08 -11.59
C GLN A 239 -7.14 9.67 -11.16
N MET A 240 -7.32 9.31 -9.89
CA MET A 240 -7.01 7.95 -9.44
C MET A 240 -7.88 6.92 -10.14
N ASP A 241 -9.15 7.24 -10.40
CA ASP A 241 -10.08 6.35 -11.07
C ASP A 241 -9.73 6.15 -12.54
N GLU A 242 -9.42 7.23 -13.25
CA GLU A 242 -8.91 7.15 -14.62
C GLU A 242 -7.62 6.34 -14.71
N ASP A 243 -6.69 6.50 -13.76
CA ASP A 243 -5.41 5.78 -13.78
C ASP A 243 -5.52 4.30 -13.40
N LEU A 244 -6.49 3.93 -12.56
CA LEU A 244 -6.68 2.56 -12.10
C LEU A 244 -7.69 1.77 -12.92
N PHE A 245 -8.73 2.44 -13.42
CA PHE A 245 -9.91 1.83 -14.03
C PHE A 245 -10.25 2.43 -15.39
N GLY A 246 -9.66 3.55 -15.79
CA GLY A 246 -9.97 4.26 -17.03
C GLY A 246 -11.10 5.28 -16.90
N ASN A 247 -12.01 5.12 -15.93
CA ASN A 247 -13.04 6.12 -15.58
C ASN A 247 -13.63 5.87 -14.18
N SER A 248 -14.39 6.84 -13.65
CA SER A 248 -15.04 6.74 -12.34
C SER A 248 -16.19 5.73 -12.27
N THR A 249 -16.95 5.54 -13.36
CA THR A 249 -18.05 4.55 -13.39
C THR A 249 -17.54 3.15 -13.09
N PHE A 250 -16.45 2.75 -13.74
CA PHE A 250 -15.85 1.45 -13.55
C PHE A 250 -15.23 1.30 -12.16
N ALA A 251 -14.65 2.36 -11.63
CA ALA A 251 -14.13 2.39 -10.27
C ALA A 251 -15.25 2.19 -9.22
N ASP A 252 -16.38 2.89 -9.38
CA ASP A 252 -17.55 2.81 -8.50
C ASP A 252 -18.18 1.43 -8.50
N ASP A 253 -18.42 0.85 -9.69
CA ASP A 253 -19.01 -0.47 -9.80
C ASP A 253 -18.06 -1.56 -9.29
N SER A 254 -16.75 -1.42 -9.57
CA SER A 254 -15.73 -2.34 -9.02
C SER A 254 -15.72 -2.30 -7.50
N PHE A 255 -15.82 -1.11 -6.92
CA PHE A 255 -15.92 -0.94 -5.47
C PHE A 255 -17.20 -1.59 -4.93
N ALA A 256 -18.36 -1.28 -5.51
CA ALA A 256 -19.64 -1.82 -5.09
C ALA A 256 -19.67 -3.36 -5.14
N PHE A 257 -19.19 -3.96 -6.23
CA PHE A 257 -19.07 -5.41 -6.35
C PHE A 257 -18.12 -6.01 -5.32
N SER A 258 -16.98 -5.36 -5.06
CA SER A 258 -16.02 -5.84 -4.05
C SER A 258 -16.63 -5.86 -2.64
N VAL A 259 -17.41 -4.84 -2.27
CA VAL A 259 -18.09 -4.76 -0.97
C VAL A 259 -19.19 -5.81 -0.86
N LYS A 260 -20.00 -6.00 -1.91
CA LYS A 260 -21.05 -7.04 -1.98
C LYS A 260 -20.48 -8.45 -1.84
N LEU A 261 -19.43 -8.76 -2.60
CA LEU A 261 -18.75 -10.05 -2.56
C LEU A 261 -18.10 -10.28 -1.18
N PHE A 262 -17.48 -9.25 -0.61
CA PHE A 262 -16.91 -9.34 0.73
C PHE A 262 -17.99 -9.59 1.78
N ASN A 263 -19.11 -8.86 1.73
CA ASN A 263 -20.25 -9.08 2.63
C ASN A 263 -20.72 -10.53 2.57
N ARG A 264 -20.91 -11.06 1.35
CA ARG A 264 -21.37 -12.44 1.13
C ARG A 264 -20.41 -13.46 1.74
N LEU A 265 -19.10 -13.28 1.53
CA LEU A 265 -18.08 -14.15 2.12
C LEU A 265 -18.14 -14.13 3.66
N LEU A 266 -18.25 -12.94 4.26
CA LEU A 266 -18.33 -12.82 5.71
C LEU A 266 -19.62 -13.44 6.28
N ASP A 267 -20.74 -13.33 5.55
CA ASP A 267 -21.99 -13.97 5.95
C ASP A 267 -21.89 -15.49 5.95
N ILE A 268 -21.23 -16.07 4.94
CA ILE A 268 -20.91 -17.52 4.92
C ILE A 268 -20.01 -17.88 6.10
N ALA A 269 -18.93 -17.11 6.32
CA ALA A 269 -17.97 -17.37 7.38
C ALA A 269 -18.61 -17.33 8.78
N THR A 270 -19.42 -16.32 9.04
CA THR A 270 -20.09 -16.13 10.34
C THR A 270 -21.31 -17.02 10.54
N ALA A 271 -21.95 -17.51 9.47
CA ALA A 271 -22.94 -18.57 9.55
C ALA A 271 -22.29 -19.92 9.89
N ARG A 272 -21.12 -20.22 9.30
CA ARG A 272 -20.36 -21.44 9.58
C ARG A 272 -19.79 -21.47 10.99
N PHE A 273 -19.33 -20.32 11.49
CA PHE A 273 -18.74 -20.16 12.82
C PHE A 273 -19.44 -19.04 13.60
N PRO A 274 -20.68 -19.29 14.07
CA PRO A 274 -21.48 -18.25 14.72
C PRO A 274 -20.86 -17.82 16.05
N LYS A 275 -20.94 -16.52 16.33
CA LYS A 275 -20.57 -15.88 17.61
C LYS A 275 -19.12 -16.16 18.05
N ARG A 276 -18.21 -16.32 17.10
CA ARG A 276 -16.78 -16.59 17.33
C ARG A 276 -15.90 -15.54 16.68
N ASP A 277 -14.73 -15.32 17.26
CA ASP A 277 -13.67 -14.59 16.57
C ASP A 277 -13.14 -15.47 15.43
N LEU A 278 -12.88 -14.87 14.25
CA LEU A 278 -12.39 -15.57 13.07
C LEU A 278 -11.13 -14.89 12.55
N LYS A 279 -10.14 -15.68 12.16
CA LYS A 279 -9.00 -15.23 11.37
C LYS A 279 -9.25 -15.62 9.92
N ILE A 280 -9.07 -14.67 9.01
CA ILE A 280 -9.22 -14.91 7.57
C ILE A 280 -7.95 -14.45 6.88
N ILE A 281 -7.29 -15.35 6.15
CA ILE A 281 -6.13 -15.04 5.32
C ILE A 281 -6.54 -15.18 3.86
N PHE A 282 -6.48 -14.08 3.12
CA PHE A 282 -6.66 -14.04 1.68
C PHE A 282 -5.31 -14.20 1.00
N ASP A 283 -5.23 -15.14 0.07
CA ASP A 283 -4.05 -15.36 -0.77
C ASP A 283 -3.91 -14.25 -1.82
N GLU A 284 -2.91 -14.39 -2.68
CA GLU A 284 -2.78 -13.59 -3.91
C GLU A 284 -3.95 -13.88 -4.85
N ALA A 285 -4.56 -12.82 -5.40
CA ALA A 285 -5.50 -12.97 -6.50
C ALA A 285 -4.74 -13.47 -7.73
N LYS A 286 -5.35 -14.42 -8.45
CA LYS A 286 -4.83 -15.01 -9.66
C LYS A 286 -5.93 -14.95 -10.71
N GLU A 287 -5.75 -14.06 -11.67
CA GLU A 287 -6.78 -13.79 -12.69
C GLU A 287 -8.11 -13.50 -11.99
N GLN A 288 -9.18 -14.23 -12.33
CA GLN A 288 -10.49 -14.10 -11.70
C GLN A 288 -10.74 -15.09 -10.56
N SER A 289 -9.69 -15.45 -9.82
CA SER A 289 -9.83 -16.30 -8.64
C SER A 289 -9.02 -15.81 -7.45
N ILE A 290 -9.62 -15.92 -6.27
CA ILE A 290 -8.95 -15.68 -5.00
C ILE A 290 -9.28 -16.79 -4.01
N VAL A 291 -8.27 -17.22 -3.26
CA VAL A 291 -8.43 -18.22 -2.20
C VAL A 291 -8.37 -17.53 -0.85
N CYS A 292 -9.21 -17.94 0.08
CA CYS A 292 -9.08 -17.55 1.48
C CYS A 292 -9.14 -18.77 2.41
N VAL A 293 -8.45 -18.67 3.54
CA VAL A 293 -8.47 -19.65 4.62
C VAL A 293 -9.08 -18.98 5.84
N ILE A 294 -10.10 -19.62 6.43
CA ILE A 294 -10.82 -19.12 7.59
C ILE A 294 -10.57 -20.08 8.76
N GLN A 295 -10.13 -19.54 9.89
CA GLN A 295 -9.89 -20.28 11.12
C GLN A 295 -10.72 -19.66 12.25
N PRO A 296 -11.57 -20.44 12.95
CA PRO A 296 -12.23 -19.96 14.15
C PRO A 296 -11.26 -19.91 15.33
N ALA A 297 -11.52 -19.04 16.31
CA ALA A 297 -10.84 -19.13 17.60
C ALA A 297 -11.16 -20.44 18.32
N CYS A 298 -10.19 -20.97 19.08
CA CYS A 298 -10.33 -22.20 19.87
C CYS A 298 -11.47 -22.11 20.89
N SER A 299 -11.69 -20.93 21.48
CA SER A 299 -12.75 -20.69 22.46
C SER A 299 -13.86 -19.78 21.92
N LEU A 300 -15.07 -19.95 22.46
CA LEU A 300 -16.15 -18.97 22.31
C LEU A 300 -15.81 -17.75 23.17
N LYS A 301 -16.02 -16.56 22.61
CA LYS A 301 -15.81 -15.30 23.35
C LYS A 301 -16.81 -15.23 24.51
N GLY A 302 -16.31 -15.13 25.75
CA GLY A 302 -17.12 -15.14 26.98
C GLY A 302 -17.07 -16.45 27.76
N SER A 303 -16.39 -17.50 27.28
CA SER A 303 -16.04 -18.65 28.13
C SER A 303 -14.88 -18.24 29.05
N ALA A 304 -15.09 -18.33 30.36
CA ALA A 304 -14.27 -17.70 31.39
C ALA A 304 -12.76 -17.91 31.25
N LYS A 305 -12.00 -16.85 31.55
CA LYS A 305 -10.59 -16.93 31.95
C LYS A 305 -10.47 -17.99 33.04
N ARG A 306 -9.88 -19.14 32.73
CA ARG A 306 -9.31 -20.01 33.76
C ARG A 306 -8.11 -19.26 34.32
N HIS A 307 -8.27 -18.70 35.52
CA HIS A 307 -7.17 -18.17 36.32
C HIS A 307 -6.10 -19.26 36.43
N ILE A 308 -4.95 -19.07 35.79
CA ILE A 308 -3.73 -19.72 36.25
C ILE A 308 -3.15 -18.75 37.27
N ALA A 309 -3.40 -19.06 38.54
CA ALA A 309 -2.72 -18.42 39.66
C ALA A 309 -1.21 -18.60 39.46
N LYS A 310 -0.47 -17.50 39.40
CA LYS A 310 0.99 -17.53 39.52
C LYS A 310 1.30 -17.79 40.99
N SER A 311 1.60 -19.04 41.35
CA SER A 311 2.39 -19.34 42.55
C SER A 311 3.86 -19.35 42.14
N ASN A 312 4.64 -18.49 42.79
CA ASN A 312 6.10 -18.48 42.70
C ASN A 312 6.66 -19.76 43.34
N SER A 313 7.45 -20.53 42.59
CA SER A 313 8.56 -21.32 43.13
C SER A 313 9.50 -21.74 42.01
N ASP A 314 10.78 -21.68 42.33
CA ASP A 314 11.95 -21.72 41.46
C ASP A 314 12.25 -23.03 40.71
N MET A 315 13.06 -22.84 39.66
CA MET A 315 14.05 -23.71 39.03
C MET A 315 13.68 -24.99 38.25
N SER A 316 14.27 -25.02 37.04
CA SER A 316 14.69 -26.14 36.21
C SER A 316 13.63 -26.94 35.43
N SER A 317 13.49 -26.60 34.15
CA SER A 317 13.74 -27.50 33.02
C SER A 317 13.30 -26.83 31.72
N ALA A 318 14.20 -26.85 30.73
CA ALA A 318 13.87 -26.52 29.36
C ALA A 318 12.90 -27.58 28.83
N SER A 319 11.62 -27.23 28.68
CA SER A 319 10.65 -28.00 27.92
C SER A 319 9.65 -27.06 27.25
N ASP A 320 9.35 -27.39 26.01
CA ASP A 320 8.41 -26.75 25.08
C ASP A 320 7.28 -25.94 25.73
N LYS A 321 7.42 -24.62 25.73
CA LYS A 321 6.25 -23.73 25.72
C LYS A 321 5.92 -23.40 24.27
N SER A 322 5.42 -24.40 23.55
CA SER A 322 4.57 -24.15 22.39
C SER A 322 3.35 -23.40 22.90
N GLU A 323 3.32 -22.07 22.72
CA GLU A 323 2.10 -21.30 22.93
C GLU A 323 1.04 -21.88 22.01
N LEU A 324 0.07 -22.59 22.59
CA LEU A 324 -1.09 -23.11 21.87
C LEU A 324 -1.74 -21.94 21.12
N SER A 325 -1.74 -22.03 19.78
CA SER A 325 -2.36 -21.06 18.88
C SER A 325 -3.78 -20.72 19.33
N GLU A 326 -4.11 -19.42 19.39
CA GLU A 326 -5.48 -18.97 19.68
C GLU A 326 -6.50 -19.40 18.60
N TRP A 327 -6.00 -19.82 17.44
CA TRP A 327 -6.74 -20.23 16.25
C TRP A 327 -6.76 -21.74 16.09
N ASP A 328 -7.96 -22.29 15.89
CA ASP A 328 -8.19 -23.72 15.70
C ASP A 328 -7.94 -24.10 14.23
N ALA A 329 -6.76 -24.66 13.96
CA ALA A 329 -6.38 -25.14 12.63
C ALA A 329 -7.16 -26.38 12.20
N SER A 330 -7.62 -27.22 13.14
CA SER A 330 -8.36 -28.46 12.82
C SER A 330 -9.74 -28.16 12.24
N ARG A 331 -10.29 -26.99 12.56
CA ARG A 331 -11.59 -26.49 12.06
C ARG A 331 -11.45 -25.45 10.97
N ALA A 332 -10.26 -25.29 10.41
CA ALA A 332 -10.05 -24.40 9.29
C ALA A 332 -10.95 -24.81 8.11
N VAL A 333 -11.38 -23.82 7.33
CA VAL A 333 -12.00 -24.04 6.02
C VAL A 333 -11.27 -23.21 4.98
N ARG A 334 -11.25 -23.69 3.75
CA ARG A 334 -10.62 -23.01 2.63
C ARG A 334 -11.66 -22.77 1.56
N PHE A 335 -11.92 -21.52 1.22
CA PHE A 335 -12.80 -21.15 0.13
C PHE A 335 -11.99 -20.71 -1.08
N GLN A 336 -12.40 -21.18 -2.26
CA GLN A 336 -12.00 -20.60 -3.53
C GLN A 336 -13.15 -19.77 -4.06
N ILE A 337 -12.88 -18.49 -4.28
CA ILE A 337 -13.80 -17.57 -4.92
C ILE A 337 -13.39 -17.49 -6.39
N LYS A 338 -14.33 -17.75 -7.29
CA LYS A 338 -14.18 -17.56 -8.73
C LYS A 338 -15.14 -16.46 -9.15
N THR A 339 -14.69 -15.53 -9.97
CA THR A 339 -15.48 -14.42 -10.48
C THR A 339 -15.50 -14.47 -12.00
N ARG A 340 -16.59 -14.00 -12.60
CA ARG A 340 -16.72 -13.81 -14.04
C ARG A 340 -17.47 -12.52 -14.31
N SER A 341 -16.85 -11.65 -15.10
CA SER A 341 -17.37 -10.32 -15.41
C SER A 341 -17.87 -10.28 -16.86
N ILE A 342 -19.13 -9.89 -17.04
CA ILE A 342 -19.77 -9.74 -18.34
C ILE A 342 -20.24 -8.29 -18.45
N ILE A 343 -19.79 -7.56 -19.49
CA ILE A 343 -20.21 -6.17 -19.75
C ILE A 343 -20.86 -6.14 -21.12
N ASN A 344 -22.11 -5.68 -21.20
CA ASN A 344 -22.90 -5.66 -22.43
C ASN A 344 -22.87 -7.01 -23.17
N ASP A 345 -23.13 -8.10 -22.42
CA ASP A 345 -23.11 -9.49 -22.90
C ASP A 345 -21.73 -10.00 -23.39
N ILE A 346 -20.66 -9.21 -23.25
CA ILE A 346 -19.29 -9.60 -23.60
C ILE A 346 -18.58 -10.09 -22.34
N ASN A 347 -18.02 -11.30 -22.40
CA ASN A 347 -17.12 -11.78 -21.35
C ASN A 347 -15.81 -10.95 -21.40
N VAL A 348 -15.55 -10.19 -20.34
CA VAL A 348 -14.39 -9.28 -20.26
C VAL A 348 -13.19 -9.89 -19.53
N GLU A 349 -13.22 -11.21 -19.31
CA GLU A 349 -12.13 -11.97 -18.71
C GLU A 349 -10.88 -11.96 -19.59
N GLY A 350 -9.72 -11.67 -18.99
CA GLY A 350 -8.44 -11.66 -19.69
C GLY A 350 -8.24 -10.49 -20.66
N LEU A 351 -9.26 -9.66 -20.88
CA LEU A 351 -9.12 -8.44 -21.66
C LEU A 351 -8.28 -7.41 -20.88
N PRO A 352 -7.15 -6.95 -21.44
CA PRO A 352 -6.27 -6.00 -20.75
C PRO A 352 -6.93 -4.63 -20.58
N PHE A 353 -7.82 -4.26 -21.51
CA PHE A 353 -8.55 -2.99 -21.50
C PHE A 353 -10.03 -3.26 -21.70
N VAL A 354 -10.85 -2.59 -20.90
CA VAL A 354 -12.30 -2.70 -20.92
C VAL A 354 -12.86 -1.32 -20.68
N LYS A 355 -13.73 -0.88 -21.58
CA LYS A 355 -14.50 0.33 -21.37
C LYS A 355 -15.82 -0.05 -20.69
N HIS A 356 -16.12 0.63 -19.59
CA HIS A 356 -17.36 0.48 -18.84
C HIS A 356 -17.87 1.88 -18.51
N ASP A 357 -18.82 2.37 -19.30
CA ASP A 357 -19.42 3.70 -19.17
C ASP A 357 -20.79 3.60 -18.49
N ALA A 358 -21.39 4.74 -18.10
CA ALA A 358 -22.62 4.77 -17.30
C ALA A 358 -23.86 4.11 -17.95
N GLY A 359 -23.84 3.88 -19.27
CA GLY A 359 -24.89 3.17 -20.00
C GLY A 359 -24.67 1.67 -20.10
N ASP A 360 -23.50 1.17 -19.71
CA ASP A 360 -23.13 -0.22 -19.85
C ASP A 360 -23.72 -1.07 -18.72
N LYS A 361 -24.11 -2.30 -19.06
CA LYS A 361 -24.61 -3.26 -18.09
C LYS A 361 -23.49 -4.22 -17.69
N TRP A 362 -22.99 -4.07 -16.47
CA TRP A 362 -22.02 -5.00 -15.90
C TRP A 362 -22.68 -6.04 -14.99
N GLU A 363 -22.59 -7.31 -15.37
CA GLU A 363 -22.96 -8.47 -14.56
C GLU A 363 -21.72 -9.16 -13.99
N LEU A 364 -21.67 -9.27 -12.66
CA LEU A 364 -20.67 -10.07 -11.95
C LEU A 364 -21.28 -11.40 -11.49
N HIS A 365 -20.83 -12.50 -12.11
CA HIS A 365 -21.09 -13.85 -11.64
C HIS A 365 -19.98 -14.29 -10.70
N TYR A 366 -20.31 -15.04 -9.66
CA TYR A 366 -19.30 -15.58 -8.75
C TYR A 366 -19.73 -16.88 -8.09
N ASP A 367 -18.74 -17.72 -7.79
CA ASP A 367 -18.89 -18.94 -7.00
C ASP A 367 -17.97 -18.88 -5.78
N ILE A 368 -18.49 -19.25 -4.61
CA ILE A 368 -17.70 -19.43 -3.37
C ILE A 368 -17.71 -20.92 -3.04
N LEU A 369 -16.65 -21.61 -3.47
CA LEU A 369 -16.53 -23.06 -3.40
C LEU A 369 -15.71 -23.47 -2.18
N ASP A 370 -16.21 -24.43 -1.39
CA ASP A 370 -15.38 -25.09 -0.38
C ASP A 370 -14.34 -25.93 -1.11
N ALA A 371 -13.07 -25.52 -0.99
CA ALA A 371 -11.95 -26.11 -1.70
C ALA A 371 -11.19 -27.13 -0.83
N GLY A 372 -11.73 -27.47 0.35
CA GLY A 372 -11.15 -28.42 1.30
C GLY A 372 -9.86 -27.92 1.95
N VAL A 373 -9.57 -28.46 3.14
CA VAL A 373 -8.34 -28.16 3.87
C VAL A 373 -7.43 -29.38 3.83
N THR A 374 -6.16 -29.14 3.51
CA THR A 374 -5.07 -30.11 3.67
C THR A 374 -4.24 -29.74 4.89
N ASP A 375 -3.47 -30.68 5.44
CA ASP A 375 -2.62 -30.49 6.64
C ASP A 375 -1.66 -29.29 6.52
N LYS A 376 -1.30 -28.90 5.30
CA LYS A 376 -0.37 -27.79 5.02
C LYS A 376 -1.07 -26.47 4.66
N THR A 377 -2.40 -26.44 4.57
CA THR A 377 -3.14 -25.27 4.07
C THR A 377 -2.94 -24.05 4.95
N VAL A 378 -3.12 -24.20 6.26
CA VAL A 378 -2.96 -23.11 7.24
C VAL A 378 -1.52 -22.62 7.28
N SER A 379 -0.56 -23.53 7.47
CA SER A 379 0.86 -23.18 7.57
C SER A 379 1.39 -22.53 6.30
N ARG A 380 0.91 -22.94 5.11
CA ARG A 380 1.24 -22.27 3.84
C ARG A 380 0.68 -20.86 3.77
N ALA A 381 -0.57 -20.64 4.18
CA ALA A 381 -1.19 -19.32 4.17
C ALA A 381 -0.45 -18.36 5.10
N GLU A 382 -0.09 -18.81 6.31
CA GLU A 382 0.68 -18.02 7.27
C GLU A 382 2.10 -17.74 6.79
N LYS A 383 2.80 -18.75 6.26
CA LYS A 383 4.16 -18.56 5.72
C LYS A 383 4.19 -17.55 4.58
N LYS A 384 3.19 -17.57 3.68
CA LYS A 384 3.06 -16.57 2.62
C LYS A 384 2.82 -15.16 3.18
N LEU A 385 2.01 -15.04 4.23
CA LEU A 385 1.74 -13.76 4.87
C LEU A 385 2.99 -13.17 5.53
N VAL A 386 3.81 -14.01 6.18
CA VAL A 386 5.10 -13.61 6.80
C VAL A 386 6.15 -13.28 5.75
N GLY A 387 6.24 -14.05 4.66
CA GLY A 387 7.23 -13.87 3.58
C GLY A 387 7.14 -12.54 2.81
N ARG A 388 6.17 -11.68 3.15
CA ARG A 388 6.01 -10.32 2.60
C ARG A 388 7.09 -9.34 3.08
N THR A 389 7.82 -9.65 4.16
CA THR A 389 9.01 -8.91 4.58
C THR A 389 10.20 -9.32 3.70
N GLY A 390 10.55 -8.47 2.72
CA GLY A 390 11.41 -8.83 1.59
C GLY A 390 12.83 -9.32 1.94
N SER A 391 13.38 -10.13 1.03
CA SER A 391 14.80 -10.48 0.93
C SER A 391 15.60 -9.34 0.28
N SER A 392 16.78 -9.04 0.82
CA SER A 392 17.69 -7.97 0.37
C SER A 392 18.16 -8.10 -1.09
N LYS A 393 17.99 -9.26 -1.75
CA LYS A 393 18.50 -9.51 -3.10
C LYS A 393 17.85 -8.67 -4.21
N ALA A 394 16.60 -8.22 -4.03
CA ALA A 394 15.93 -7.36 -5.02
C ALA A 394 16.48 -5.92 -5.03
N SER A 395 17.06 -5.45 -3.91
CA SER A 395 17.66 -4.12 -3.81
C SER A 395 18.97 -4.01 -4.61
N GLY A 396 19.80 -5.06 -4.60
CA GLY A 396 21.07 -5.08 -5.32
C GLY A 396 20.95 -4.97 -6.85
N TYR A 397 19.92 -5.61 -7.43
CA TYR A 397 19.65 -5.51 -8.88
C TYR A 397 19.21 -4.10 -9.28
N PHE A 398 18.35 -3.47 -8.48
CA PHE A 398 17.87 -2.11 -8.70
C PHE A 398 18.99 -1.07 -8.59
N LEU A 399 19.91 -1.24 -7.62
CA LEU A 399 21.08 -0.37 -7.47
C LEU A 399 22.10 -0.54 -8.59
N ASN A 400 22.25 -1.76 -9.15
CA ASN A 400 23.10 -1.96 -10.33
C ASN A 400 22.54 -1.23 -11.56
N GLU A 401 21.23 -1.28 -11.81
CA GLU A 401 20.64 -0.48 -12.90
C GLU A 401 20.76 1.04 -12.66
N MET A 402 20.65 1.49 -11.40
CA MET A 402 20.85 2.90 -11.06
C MET A 402 22.30 3.35 -11.23
N ARG A 403 23.29 2.55 -10.77
CA ARG A 403 24.71 2.85 -10.91
C ARG A 403 25.20 2.83 -12.36
N ILE A 404 24.66 1.94 -13.18
CA ILE A 404 25.03 1.82 -14.60
C ILE A 404 24.54 3.04 -15.41
N ASN A 405 23.46 3.70 -14.98
CA ASN A 405 22.86 4.83 -15.71
C ASN A 405 23.09 6.20 -15.05
N SER A 406 23.65 6.26 -13.84
CA SER A 406 24.11 7.50 -13.21
C SER A 406 25.58 7.75 -13.58
N ILE A 407 25.83 8.13 -14.83
CA ILE A 407 27.08 8.80 -15.18
C ILE A 407 26.91 10.25 -14.71
N TYR A 408 27.72 10.65 -13.73
CA TYR A 408 27.80 12.03 -13.30
C TYR A 408 28.42 12.85 -14.45
N GLU A 409 27.63 13.68 -15.12
CA GLU A 409 28.14 14.79 -15.92
C GLU A 409 28.53 15.91 -14.96
N GLU A 410 29.73 15.85 -14.42
CA GLU A 410 30.45 17.00 -13.85
C GLU A 410 31.95 16.67 -13.81
N GLU A 411 32.63 16.98 -14.92
CA GLU A 411 34.00 17.54 -14.99
C GLU A 411 34.46 17.56 -16.47
N LEU A 412 33.79 18.40 -17.29
CA LEU A 412 34.45 19.00 -18.45
C LEU A 412 35.39 20.08 -17.90
N GLY A 413 36.56 19.66 -17.46
CA GLY A 413 37.50 20.54 -16.77
C GLY A 413 38.84 19.90 -16.47
N GLU A 414 39.45 19.23 -17.46
CA GLU A 414 40.91 19.22 -17.74
C GLU A 414 41.22 18.16 -18.80
N LYS A 415 42.08 18.50 -19.76
CA LYS A 415 42.55 17.57 -20.80
C LYS A 415 43.42 16.48 -20.17
N PRO A 416 43.43 15.25 -20.73
CA PRO A 416 44.29 14.20 -20.21
C PRO A 416 45.75 14.45 -20.61
N ASP A 417 46.60 14.74 -19.63
CA ASP A 417 48.05 14.59 -19.76
C ASP A 417 48.39 13.10 -19.66
N PHE A 418 48.59 12.46 -20.81
CA PHE A 418 49.27 11.17 -20.88
C PHE A 418 50.79 11.41 -20.97
N VAL A 419 51.49 11.25 -19.84
CA VAL A 419 52.95 11.03 -19.85
C VAL A 419 53.19 9.53 -19.76
N ASN A 420 53.68 8.96 -20.86
CA ASN A 420 54.08 7.56 -20.97
C ASN A 420 55.40 7.29 -20.24
N GLY A 421 55.46 6.12 -19.60
CA GLY A 421 56.70 5.45 -19.21
C GLY A 421 56.95 4.21 -20.06
N ASN A 422 57.97 4.32 -20.91
CA ASN A 422 58.84 3.30 -21.52
C ASN A 422 58.45 2.57 -22.83
N ASP A 423 59.31 2.85 -23.84
CA ASP A 423 59.97 1.97 -24.82
C ASP A 423 59.09 1.21 -25.83
N THR A 424 59.24 1.31 -27.15
CA THR A 424 60.45 1.42 -28.00
C THR A 424 60.06 1.65 -29.48
N LEU A 425 61.03 2.16 -30.27
CA LEU A 425 61.26 2.01 -31.73
C LEU A 425 60.54 2.92 -32.77
N GLY A 426 61.38 3.68 -33.50
CA GLY A 426 61.26 4.02 -34.94
C GLY A 426 60.67 5.41 -35.26
N LYS A 427 61.48 6.48 -35.44
CA LYS A 427 62.12 6.99 -36.68
C LYS A 427 61.20 7.78 -37.65
N GLU A 428 61.65 9.02 -37.93
CA GLU A 428 61.46 9.85 -39.15
C GLU A 428 60.07 10.54 -39.31
N ASP A 429 59.88 11.78 -39.76
CA ASP A 429 60.70 12.97 -40.05
C ASP A 429 59.73 14.14 -40.44
N GLU A 430 60.22 15.39 -40.41
CA GLU A 430 59.71 16.63 -41.09
C GLU A 430 58.41 17.31 -40.58
N ALA A 431 58.40 18.56 -40.03
CA ALA A 431 58.79 19.91 -40.51
C ALA A 431 57.68 20.68 -41.28
N PHE A 432 57.28 21.86 -40.74
CA PHE A 432 56.80 23.14 -41.38
C PHE A 432 55.75 23.84 -40.47
N THR A 433 56.04 24.90 -39.71
CA THR A 433 56.19 26.36 -39.99
C THR A 433 54.95 27.16 -40.44
N GLY A 434 54.71 28.32 -39.77
CA GLY A 434 54.01 29.52 -40.28
C GLY A 434 52.66 29.82 -39.61
N LYS A 435 52.57 30.68 -38.58
CA LYS A 435 52.46 32.16 -38.54
C LYS A 435 51.11 32.77 -38.99
N ASP A 436 50.48 33.43 -38.00
CA ASP A 436 49.80 34.74 -37.97
C ASP A 436 48.81 35.16 -39.08
N VAL A 437 47.64 35.71 -38.66
CA VAL A 437 47.27 37.15 -38.78
C VAL A 437 45.72 37.35 -38.69
N HIS A 438 45.33 38.18 -37.72
CA HIS A 438 44.25 39.19 -37.57
C HIS A 438 42.92 39.26 -38.38
N HIS A 439 41.91 39.76 -37.61
CA HIS A 439 40.73 40.60 -37.94
C HIS A 439 39.56 39.88 -38.64
N GLY A 440 38.27 40.09 -38.31
CA GLY A 440 37.56 40.95 -37.37
C GLY A 440 36.04 40.93 -37.70
N ILE A 441 35.22 41.32 -36.72
CA ILE A 441 34.00 42.14 -36.85
C ILE A 441 32.69 41.52 -37.44
N ASN A 442 31.60 41.70 -36.65
CA ASN A 442 30.15 41.73 -36.95
C ASN A 442 29.49 40.44 -37.50
N GLY A 443 28.24 40.09 -37.19
CA GLY A 443 27.13 40.68 -36.43
C GLY A 443 25.88 39.82 -36.69
N THR A 444 24.90 39.88 -35.79
CA THR A 444 23.44 39.64 -35.94
C THR A 444 22.95 38.56 -36.93
N ASP A 445 22.29 37.51 -36.44
CA ASP A 445 20.84 37.47 -36.14
C ASP A 445 20.53 36.35 -35.14
#